data_AF-A0A3N5QTB1-F1
#
_entry.id   AF-A0A3N5QTB1-F1
#
_cell.length_a   1.000
_cell.length_b   1.000
_cell.length_c   1.000
_cell.angle_alpha   90.00
_cell.angle_beta   90.00
_cell.angle_gamma   90.00
#
_symmetry.space_group_name_H-M   'P 1'
#
loop_
_entity.id
_entity.type
_entity.pdbx_description
1 polymer ?
#
loop_
_entity_poly.entity_id
_entity_poly.type
_entity_poly.pdbx_seq_one_letter_code
_entity_poly.pdbx_strand_id
1 'polypeptide(L)'
;MLMKIFWRFFKYLKPYIKPLLIANLCMLLFVIFNLLSIGLIMPFIDLLFNPGKPVLKPGQDISIFDIKDYLSYQLNQFAAQYDKLDLLLYLCILIILIFILKNLFQYLQTYFMSTVDQGVIRDIRLELYRHFHKLSLGYFTEEKKGILISRIINDVQIIRDSMIAVINSLFRDPPSIIIYTTVLFIFNWQLTILIFAMLPVIAFLLAKIGQSLRRRSIRSQERIANTTSILDETFGAMRIVKAFGMEEYEVNRFRESERSYFNLIIGLVRRRGLASPITEVI
;
A
#
# COMPACT_ATOMS: atom_id res chain seq x y z
N MET A 1 11.55 -16.02 -15.14
CA MET A 1 10.59 -15.36 -16.05
C MET A 1 10.05 -14.05 -15.47
N LEU A 2 9.48 -14.05 -14.26
CA LEU A 2 8.96 -12.84 -13.57
C LEU A 2 9.97 -11.68 -13.45
N MET A 3 11.22 -11.97 -13.09
CA MET A 3 12.25 -10.93 -12.90
C MET A 3 12.58 -10.14 -14.18
N LYS A 4 12.48 -10.78 -15.36
CA LYS A 4 12.68 -10.12 -16.66
C LYS A 4 11.52 -9.18 -17.02
N ILE A 5 10.29 -9.54 -16.62
CA ILE A 5 9.09 -8.70 -16.80
C ILE A 5 9.20 -7.44 -15.94
N PHE A 6 9.62 -7.60 -14.68
CA PHE A 6 9.89 -6.47 -13.78
C PHE A 6 10.96 -5.53 -14.32
N TRP A 7 12.05 -6.05 -14.87
CA TRP A 7 13.12 -5.19 -15.39
C TRP A 7 12.71 -4.42 -16.65
N ARG A 8 11.88 -5.04 -17.51
CA ARG A 8 11.31 -4.36 -18.68
C ARG A 8 10.38 -3.21 -18.27
N PHE A 9 9.73 -3.32 -17.12
CA PHE A 9 8.88 -2.25 -16.58
C PHE A 9 9.66 -1.00 -16.17
N PHE A 10 10.82 -1.17 -15.52
CA PHE A 10 11.65 -0.03 -15.10
C PHE A 10 12.03 0.89 -16.26
N LYS A 11 12.03 0.38 -17.49
CA LYS A 11 12.20 1.19 -18.70
C LYS A 11 11.10 2.24 -18.87
N TYR A 12 9.85 1.91 -18.56
CA TYR A 12 8.73 2.87 -18.60
C TYR A 12 8.77 3.88 -17.46
N LEU A 13 9.52 3.61 -16.38
CA LEU A 13 9.71 4.56 -15.28
C LEU A 13 10.72 5.65 -15.63
N LYS A 14 11.66 5.38 -16.55
CA LYS A 14 12.76 6.27 -16.92
C LYS A 14 12.32 7.70 -17.30
N PRO A 15 11.23 7.92 -18.08
CA PRO A 15 10.74 9.26 -18.39
C PRO A 15 10.19 10.01 -17.17
N TYR A 16 9.79 9.29 -16.12
CA TYR A 16 9.13 9.81 -14.93
C TYR A 16 10.05 9.87 -13.70
N ILE A 17 11.37 9.77 -13.88
CA ILE A 17 12.33 9.88 -12.77
C ILE A 17 12.22 11.24 -12.06
N LYS A 18 12.00 12.34 -12.80
CA LYS A 18 11.85 13.67 -12.19
C LYS A 18 10.65 13.76 -11.24
N PRO A 19 9.40 13.48 -11.66
CA PRO A 19 8.27 13.49 -10.74
C PRO A 19 8.41 12.44 -9.64
N LEU A 20 9.03 11.29 -9.90
CA LEU A 20 9.33 10.29 -8.87
C LEU A 20 10.26 10.85 -7.78
N LEU A 21 11.35 11.52 -8.15
CA LEU A 21 12.28 12.13 -7.21
C LEU A 21 11.62 13.26 -6.40
N ILE A 22 10.80 14.09 -7.05
CA ILE A 22 10.05 15.15 -6.35
C ILE A 22 9.04 14.52 -5.38
N ALA A 23 8.32 13.47 -5.79
CA ALA A 23 7.42 12.74 -4.91
C ALA A 23 8.15 12.17 -3.69
N ASN A 24 9.34 11.62 -3.88
CA ASN A 24 10.20 11.15 -2.79
C ASN A 24 10.61 12.29 -1.86
N LEU A 25 11.03 13.44 -2.39
CA LEU A 25 11.37 14.61 -1.58
C LEU A 25 10.17 15.11 -0.77
N CYS A 26 8.99 15.18 -1.39
CA CYS A 26 7.74 15.50 -0.70
C CYS A 26 7.41 14.47 0.38
N MET A 27 7.72 13.18 0.16
CA MET A 27 7.57 12.15 1.19
C MET A 27 8.50 12.40 2.38
N LEU A 28 9.76 12.75 2.14
CA LEU A 28 10.71 13.08 3.21
C LEU A 28 10.19 14.26 4.05
N LEU A 29 9.73 15.33 3.39
CA LEU A 29 9.16 16.50 4.06
C LEU A 29 7.89 16.14 4.83
N PHE A 30 6.98 15.37 4.22
CA PHE A 30 5.79 14.87 4.89
C PHE A 30 6.14 14.12 6.19
N VAL A 31 7.10 13.20 6.14
CA VAL A 31 7.53 12.42 7.31
C VAL A 31 8.11 13.33 8.39
N ILE A 32 8.93 14.32 8.02
CA ILE A 32 9.47 15.30 8.97
C ILE A 32 8.35 16.09 9.66
N PHE A 33 7.40 16.65 8.90
CA PHE A 33 6.26 17.38 9.49
C PHE A 33 5.32 16.47 10.29
N ASN A 34 5.18 15.21 9.90
CA ASN A 34 4.39 14.24 10.67
C ASN A 34 5.06 13.91 12.01
N LEU A 35 6.38 13.74 12.03
CA LEU A 35 7.15 13.56 13.25
C LEU A 35 7.06 14.78 14.16
N LEU A 36 7.20 16.00 13.62
CA LEU A 36 7.01 17.24 14.37
C LEU A 36 5.59 17.33 14.95
N SER A 37 4.58 16.98 14.15
CA SER A 37 3.17 16.96 14.58
C SER A 37 2.94 16.03 15.77
N ILE A 38 3.54 14.84 15.79
CA ILE A 38 3.43 13.89 16.91
C ILE A 38 4.26 14.38 18.11
N GLY A 39 5.48 14.87 17.86
CA GLY A 39 6.38 15.37 18.89
C GLY A 39 5.82 16.55 19.69
N LEU A 40 5.01 17.40 19.06
CA LEU A 40 4.36 18.54 19.72
C LEU A 40 3.21 18.17 20.65
N ILE A 41 2.74 16.92 20.63
CA ILE A 41 1.69 16.48 21.57
C ILE A 41 2.24 16.49 22.99
N MET A 42 3.48 16.08 23.20
CA MET A 42 4.10 16.02 24.52
C MET A 42 4.17 17.39 25.23
N PRO A 43 4.76 18.46 24.64
CA PRO A 43 4.77 19.78 25.27
C PRO A 43 3.36 20.36 25.45
N PHE A 44 2.41 20.03 24.58
CA PHE A 44 1.01 20.42 24.76
C PHE A 44 0.37 19.73 25.98
N ILE A 45 0.60 18.43 26.16
CA ILE A 45 0.13 17.67 27.34
C ILE A 45 0.80 18.20 28.62
N ASP A 46 2.12 18.38 28.61
CA ASP A 46 2.85 18.88 29.77
C ASP A 46 2.38 20.29 30.18
N LEU A 47 2.09 21.17 29.22
CA LEU A 47 1.51 22.49 29.48
C LEU A 47 0.11 22.40 30.12
N LEU A 48 -0.73 21.50 29.63
CA LEU A 48 -2.10 21.35 30.11
C LEU A 48 -2.16 20.72 31.51
N PHE A 49 -1.33 19.71 31.77
CA PHE A 49 -1.48 18.81 32.92
C PHE A 49 -0.32 18.88 33.94
N ASN A 50 0.87 19.36 33.56
CA ASN A 50 2.05 19.44 34.43
C ASN A 50 2.75 20.82 34.35
N PRO A 51 2.13 21.89 34.87
CA PRO A 51 2.73 23.21 34.91
C PRO A 51 3.87 23.25 35.96
N GLY A 52 5.07 22.77 35.63
CA GLY A 52 6.16 22.71 36.60
C GLY A 52 7.50 22.12 36.15
N LYS A 53 8.37 23.04 35.70
CA LYS A 53 9.85 23.06 35.77
C LYS A 53 10.69 22.10 34.91
N PRO A 54 11.82 22.61 34.36
CA PRO A 54 12.61 21.95 33.32
C PRO A 54 13.33 20.70 33.81
N VAL A 55 13.28 19.64 32.99
CA VAL A 55 14.08 18.43 33.15
C VAL A 55 15.36 18.59 32.32
N LEU A 56 16.44 19.06 32.98
CA LEU A 56 17.89 18.73 32.78
C LEU A 56 18.86 19.93 32.93
N LYS A 57 20.04 19.61 33.47
CA LYS A 57 21.10 20.53 33.95
C LYS A 57 22.05 20.98 32.83
N PRO A 58 22.56 22.22 32.84
CA PRO A 58 23.51 22.71 31.83
C PRO A 58 24.88 21.99 31.93
N GLY A 59 25.48 21.61 30.78
CA GLY A 59 26.90 21.22 30.68
C GLY A 59 27.23 19.79 30.25
N GLN A 60 26.30 19.04 29.67
CA GLN A 60 26.53 17.65 29.23
C GLN A 60 26.85 17.58 27.72
N ASP A 61 27.83 16.76 27.33
CA ASP A 61 28.17 16.52 25.92
C ASP A 61 26.95 15.99 25.17
N ILE A 62 26.53 16.68 24.10
CA ILE A 62 25.33 16.35 23.34
C ILE A 62 25.62 15.12 22.46
N SER A 63 25.15 13.94 22.89
CA SER A 63 25.12 12.76 22.03
C SER A 63 23.91 12.80 21.11
N ILE A 64 23.97 12.05 20.00
CA ILE A 64 22.84 11.89 19.05
C ILE A 64 21.60 11.31 19.78
N PHE A 65 21.80 10.59 20.88
CA PHE A 65 20.72 10.04 21.71
C PHE A 65 20.08 11.04 22.67
N ASP A 66 20.70 12.20 22.92
CA ASP A 66 20.19 13.23 23.82
C ASP A 66 19.33 14.27 23.08
N ILE A 67 19.07 14.07 21.78
CA ILE A 67 18.27 14.98 20.94
C ILE A 67 16.88 15.23 21.53
N LYS A 68 16.25 14.19 22.11
CA LYS A 68 14.94 14.31 22.77
C LYS A 68 15.00 15.26 23.96
N ASP A 69 16.04 15.13 24.78
CA ASP A 69 16.22 15.93 25.99
C ASP A 69 16.59 17.38 25.64
N TYR A 70 17.41 17.57 24.60
CA TYR A 70 17.72 18.88 24.04
C TYR A 70 16.48 19.58 23.46
N LEU A 71 15.66 18.88 22.66
CA LEU A 71 14.42 19.42 22.13
C LEU A 71 13.43 19.79 23.23
N SER A 72 13.30 18.92 24.24
CA SER A 72 12.44 19.16 25.40
C SER A 72 12.94 20.37 26.20
N TYR A 73 14.24 20.53 26.38
CA TYR A 73 14.85 21.67 27.05
C TYR A 73 14.63 22.98 26.30
N GLN A 74 14.88 22.99 24.98
CA GLN A 74 14.63 24.17 24.14
C GLN A 74 13.16 24.58 24.18
N LEU A 75 12.25 23.62 24.01
CA LEU A 75 10.81 23.88 24.10
C LEU A 75 10.39 24.42 25.47
N ASN A 76 10.96 23.88 26.56
CA ASN A 76 10.69 24.35 27.92
C ASN A 76 11.27 25.75 28.21
N GLN A 77 12.41 26.10 27.63
CA GLN A 77 12.96 27.45 27.74
C GLN A 77 12.15 28.47 26.94
N PHE A 78 11.76 28.13 25.72
CA PHE A 78 10.81 28.94 24.95
C PHE A 78 9.49 29.07 25.73
N ALA A 79 9.04 28.00 26.38
CA ALA A 79 7.84 28.01 27.19
C ALA A 79 7.92 28.94 28.43
N ALA A 80 9.11 29.05 29.03
CA ALA A 80 9.31 29.87 30.23
C ALA A 80 9.30 31.39 29.96
N GLN A 81 9.37 31.82 28.69
CA GLN A 81 9.41 33.23 28.30
C GLN A 81 8.04 33.89 28.09
N TYR A 82 6.97 33.09 27.97
CA TYR A 82 5.62 33.57 27.64
C TYR A 82 4.64 33.29 28.78
N ASP A 83 3.61 34.12 28.90
CA ASP A 83 2.47 33.81 29.77
C ASP A 83 1.74 32.56 29.26
N LYS A 84 1.07 31.82 30.16
CA LYS A 84 0.46 30.52 29.85
C LYS A 84 -0.55 30.62 28.70
N LEU A 85 -1.29 31.72 28.60
CA LEU A 85 -2.27 31.96 27.55
C LEU A 85 -1.62 32.27 26.19
N ASP A 86 -0.59 33.11 26.17
CA ASP A 86 0.13 33.46 24.94
C ASP A 86 0.86 32.24 24.37
N LEU A 87 1.51 31.47 25.23
CA LEU A 87 2.17 30.22 24.86
C LEU A 87 1.20 29.20 24.27
N LEU A 88 0.02 29.03 24.89
CA LEU A 88 -1.02 28.16 24.37
C LEU A 88 -1.45 28.59 22.96
N LEU A 89 -1.63 29.90 22.74
CA LEU A 89 -1.99 30.46 21.45
C LEU A 89 -0.90 30.23 20.39
N TYR A 90 0.38 30.44 20.74
CA TYR A 90 1.51 30.13 19.86
C TYR A 90 1.59 28.64 19.50
N LEU A 91 1.42 27.73 20.47
CA LEU A 91 1.42 26.29 20.20
C LEU A 91 0.24 25.87 19.31
N CYS A 92 -0.95 26.42 19.55
CA CYS A 92 -2.12 26.16 18.70
C CYS A 92 -1.87 26.59 17.25
N ILE A 93 -1.34 27.81 17.04
CA ILE A 93 -1.00 28.30 15.70
C ILE A 93 0.09 27.44 15.05
N LEU A 94 1.13 27.08 15.80
CA LEU A 94 2.22 26.24 15.32
C LEU A 94 1.73 24.85 14.90
N ILE A 95 0.88 24.23 15.72
CA ILE A 95 0.27 22.93 15.41
C ILE A 95 -0.55 23.04 14.14
N ILE A 96 -1.42 24.05 14.01
CA ILE A 96 -2.23 24.26 12.80
C ILE A 96 -1.32 24.39 11.57
N LEU A 97 -0.27 25.22 11.65
CA LEU A 97 0.68 25.42 10.56
C LEU A 97 1.39 24.12 10.15
N ILE A 98 1.86 23.34 11.13
CA ILE A 98 2.52 22.05 10.88
C ILE A 98 1.55 21.05 10.26
N PHE A 99 0.29 21.01 10.70
CA PHE A 99 -0.72 20.15 10.10
C PHE A 99 -1.01 20.56 8.65
N ILE A 100 -1.10 21.86 8.36
CA ILE A 100 -1.27 22.36 6.98
C ILE A 100 -0.08 21.94 6.12
N LEU A 101 1.16 22.17 6.59
CA LEU A 101 2.37 21.80 5.87
C LEU A 101 2.47 20.28 5.66
N LYS A 102 2.19 19.49 6.70
CA LYS A 102 2.13 18.02 6.62
C LYS A 102 1.19 17.58 5.50
N ASN A 103 -0.06 18.06 5.52
CA ASN A 103 -1.06 17.68 4.53
C ASN A 103 -0.71 18.20 3.12
N LEU A 104 -0.10 19.37 3.01
CA LEU A 104 0.40 19.91 1.74
C LEU A 104 1.46 18.99 1.13
N PHE A 105 2.44 18.53 1.91
CA PHE A 105 3.47 17.62 1.40
C PHE A 105 2.93 16.23 1.10
N GLN A 106 1.95 15.74 1.87
CA GLN A 106 1.23 14.51 1.55
C GLN A 106 0.48 14.61 0.21
N TYR A 107 -0.19 15.74 -0.01
CA TYR A 107 -0.89 16.02 -1.26
C TYR A 107 0.10 16.12 -2.42
N LEU A 108 1.19 16.90 -2.30
CA LEU A 108 2.20 17.03 -3.34
C LEU A 108 2.86 15.69 -3.67
N GLN A 109 3.18 14.87 -2.65
CA GLN A 109 3.69 13.52 -2.86
C GLN A 109 2.71 12.70 -3.71
N THR A 110 1.43 12.72 -3.37
CA THR A 110 0.37 12.02 -4.12
C THR A 110 0.23 12.57 -5.53
N TYR A 111 0.28 13.89 -5.70
CA TYR A 111 0.17 14.57 -6.98
C TYR A 111 1.29 14.16 -7.95
N PHE A 112 2.56 14.28 -7.52
CA PHE A 112 3.69 13.90 -8.36
C PHE A 112 3.74 12.39 -8.60
N MET A 113 3.42 11.58 -7.58
CA MET A 113 3.35 10.13 -7.74
C MET A 113 2.26 9.71 -8.73
N SER A 114 1.10 10.38 -8.73
CA SER A 114 0.01 10.10 -9.68
C SER A 114 0.43 10.34 -11.13
N THR A 115 1.34 11.29 -11.37
CA THR A 115 1.91 11.54 -12.70
C THR A 115 2.77 10.36 -13.16
N VAL A 116 3.56 9.77 -12.25
CA VAL A 116 4.34 8.55 -12.52
C VAL A 116 3.39 7.39 -12.83
N ASP A 117 2.41 7.18 -11.95
CA ASP A 117 1.44 6.10 -12.04
C ASP A 117 0.67 6.12 -13.37
N GLN A 118 0.12 7.29 -13.74
CA GLN A 118 -0.68 7.45 -14.96
C GLN A 118 0.17 7.50 -16.22
N GLY A 119 1.34 8.13 -16.14
CA GLY A 119 2.26 8.26 -17.27
C GLY A 119 2.76 6.90 -17.76
N VAL A 120 3.14 6.02 -16.83
CA VAL A 120 3.60 4.67 -17.16
C VAL A 120 2.51 3.86 -17.89
N ILE A 121 1.26 3.94 -17.46
CA ILE A 121 0.12 3.25 -18.12
C ILE A 121 -0.09 3.79 -19.52
N ARG A 122 -0.08 5.13 -19.66
CA ARG A 122 -0.23 5.80 -20.94
C ARG A 122 0.80 5.26 -21.94
N ASP A 123 2.05 5.14 -21.51
CA ASP A 123 3.13 4.70 -22.39
C ASP A 123 2.99 3.22 -22.76
N ILE A 124 2.56 2.35 -21.83
CA ILE A 124 2.25 0.96 -22.13
C ILE A 124 1.09 0.85 -23.14
N ARG A 125 0.00 1.61 -22.94
CA ARG A 125 -1.14 1.64 -23.87
C ARG A 125 -0.72 2.14 -25.25
N LEU A 126 0.11 3.18 -25.32
CA LEU A 126 0.63 3.71 -26.58
C LEU A 126 1.53 2.69 -27.30
N GLU A 127 2.39 1.97 -26.58
CA GLU A 127 3.24 0.94 -27.19
C GLU A 127 2.40 -0.23 -27.73
N LEU A 128 1.41 -0.69 -26.97
CA LEU A 128 0.46 -1.72 -27.44
C LEU A 128 -0.33 -1.25 -28.65
N TYR A 129 -0.84 -0.03 -28.63
CA TYR A 129 -1.59 0.53 -29.75
C TYR A 129 -0.72 0.64 -31.01
N ARG A 130 0.53 1.11 -30.88
CA ARG A 130 1.50 1.13 -31.99
C ARG A 130 1.85 -0.26 -32.49
N HIS A 131 1.95 -1.24 -31.59
CA HIS A 131 2.23 -2.62 -31.97
C HIS A 131 1.08 -3.20 -32.78
N PHE A 132 -0.18 -3.01 -32.36
CA PHE A 132 -1.34 -3.48 -33.12
C PHE A 132 -1.39 -2.90 -34.53
N HIS A 133 -1.04 -1.63 -34.73
CA HIS A 133 -0.99 -1.03 -36.06
C HIS A 133 0.09 -1.61 -36.99
N LYS A 134 1.08 -2.34 -36.45
CA LYS A 134 2.12 -3.01 -37.23
C LYS A 134 1.78 -4.46 -37.57
N LEU A 135 0.68 -5.00 -37.04
CA LEU A 135 0.27 -6.36 -37.32
C LEU A 135 -0.36 -6.47 -38.71
N SER A 136 -0.24 -7.65 -39.33
CA SER A 136 -0.81 -7.92 -40.64
C SER A 136 -2.34 -7.91 -40.58
N LEU A 137 -3.00 -7.60 -41.71
CA LEU A 137 -4.46 -7.68 -41.81
C LEU A 137 -5.01 -9.09 -41.49
N GLY A 138 -4.24 -10.14 -41.78
CA GLY A 138 -4.61 -11.52 -41.44
C GLY A 138 -4.81 -11.73 -39.93
N TYR A 139 -3.97 -11.10 -39.09
CA TYR A 139 -4.14 -11.16 -37.63
C TYR A 139 -5.50 -10.60 -37.17
N PHE A 140 -5.97 -9.52 -37.80
CA PHE A 140 -7.27 -8.92 -37.48
C PHE A 140 -8.47 -9.71 -38.03
N THR A 141 -8.22 -10.66 -38.93
CA THR A 141 -9.26 -11.55 -39.47
C THR A 141 -9.44 -12.77 -38.56
N GLU A 142 -8.37 -13.23 -37.91
CA GLU A 142 -8.37 -14.33 -36.95
C GLU A 142 -8.83 -13.90 -35.54
N GLU A 143 -8.48 -12.68 -35.12
CA GLU A 143 -8.75 -12.19 -33.76
C GLU A 143 -9.99 -11.29 -33.69
N LYS A 144 -10.86 -11.52 -32.70
CA LYS A 144 -12.06 -10.68 -32.49
C LYS A 144 -11.64 -9.28 -32.05
N LYS A 145 -12.13 -8.24 -32.73
CA LYS A 145 -11.92 -6.81 -32.37
C LYS A 145 -12.10 -6.52 -30.87
N GLY A 146 -13.12 -7.13 -30.23
CA GLY A 146 -13.39 -6.95 -28.80
C GLY A 146 -12.26 -7.43 -27.88
N ILE A 147 -11.53 -8.49 -28.26
CA ILE A 147 -10.38 -9.01 -27.50
C ILE A 147 -9.26 -7.97 -27.51
N LEU A 148 -8.98 -7.35 -28.66
CA LEU A 148 -7.93 -6.33 -28.79
C LEU A 148 -8.25 -5.10 -27.93
N ILE A 149 -9.51 -4.66 -27.90
CA ILE A 149 -9.96 -3.56 -27.03
C ILE A 149 -9.78 -3.95 -25.56
N SER A 150 -10.22 -5.14 -25.17
CA SER A 150 -10.08 -5.62 -23.79
C SER A 150 -8.62 -5.69 -23.34
N ARG A 151 -7.70 -6.15 -24.20
CA ARG A 151 -6.27 -6.19 -23.90
C ARG A 151 -5.70 -4.79 -23.59
N ILE A 152 -6.10 -3.76 -24.34
CA ILE A 152 -5.60 -2.38 -24.11
C ILE A 152 -6.20 -1.76 -22.84
N ILE A 153 -7.49 -2.03 -22.57
CA ILE A 153 -8.20 -1.37 -21.47
C ILE A 153 -8.04 -2.16 -20.17
N ASN A 154 -8.46 -3.42 -20.15
CA ASN A 154 -8.56 -4.26 -18.97
C ASN A 154 -7.22 -4.89 -18.59
N ASP A 155 -6.54 -5.56 -19.52
CA ASP A 155 -5.31 -6.29 -19.16
C ASP A 155 -4.20 -5.33 -18.73
N VAL A 156 -4.06 -4.19 -19.43
CA VAL A 156 -3.13 -3.12 -19.01
C VAL A 156 -3.50 -2.55 -17.65
N GLN A 157 -4.78 -2.46 -17.31
CA GLN A 157 -5.22 -2.00 -15.99
C GLN A 157 -4.88 -3.00 -14.88
N ILE A 158 -5.05 -4.30 -15.12
CA ILE A 158 -4.66 -5.34 -14.15
C ILE A 158 -3.16 -5.31 -13.92
N ILE A 159 -2.40 -5.18 -15.01
CA ILE A 159 -0.95 -5.02 -14.95
C ILE A 159 -0.60 -3.79 -14.11
N ARG A 160 -1.20 -2.62 -14.42
CA ARG A 160 -1.02 -1.36 -13.69
C ARG A 160 -1.12 -1.56 -12.19
N ASP A 161 -2.22 -2.12 -11.71
CA ASP A 161 -2.50 -2.18 -10.27
C ASP A 161 -1.39 -2.96 -9.53
N SER A 162 -0.87 -4.02 -10.17
CA SER A 162 0.27 -4.78 -9.66
C SER A 162 1.59 -3.98 -9.70
N MET A 163 1.84 -3.20 -10.75
CA MET A 163 3.11 -2.47 -10.88
C MET A 163 3.17 -1.25 -9.98
N ILE A 164 2.07 -0.49 -9.88
CA ILE A 164 1.98 0.68 -8.99
C ILE A 164 2.18 0.26 -7.54
N ALA A 165 1.61 -0.88 -7.12
CA ALA A 165 1.87 -1.43 -5.80
C ALA A 165 3.38 -1.63 -5.56
N VAL A 166 4.09 -2.16 -6.55
CA VAL A 166 5.54 -2.36 -6.46
C VAL A 166 6.31 -1.04 -6.46
N ILE A 167 5.97 -0.07 -7.32
CA ILE A 167 6.63 1.26 -7.30
C ILE A 167 6.44 1.91 -5.93
N ASN A 168 5.23 1.92 -5.39
CA ASN A 168 4.96 2.47 -4.07
C ASN A 168 5.81 1.76 -2.99
N SER A 169 5.83 0.42 -2.99
CA SER A 169 6.61 -0.34 -2.00
C SER A 169 8.12 -0.13 -2.09
N LEU A 170 8.65 0.24 -3.27
CA LEU A 170 10.09 0.44 -3.48
C LEU A 170 10.56 1.88 -3.31
N PHE A 171 9.69 2.85 -3.60
CA PHE A 171 10.07 4.26 -3.64
C PHE A 171 9.32 5.11 -2.60
N ARG A 172 8.06 4.83 -2.32
CA ARG A 172 7.26 5.64 -1.38
C ARG A 172 7.45 5.21 0.07
N ASP A 173 7.36 3.90 0.32
CA ASP A 173 7.34 3.37 1.68
C ASP A 173 8.73 3.37 2.37
N PRO A 174 9.84 3.00 1.69
CA PRO A 174 11.14 2.88 2.35
C PRO A 174 11.67 4.17 3.00
N PRO A 175 11.58 5.36 2.37
CA PRO A 175 12.01 6.60 3.01
C PRO A 175 11.33 6.83 4.37
N SER A 176 10.04 6.52 4.46
CA SER A 176 9.26 6.67 5.69
C SER A 176 9.69 5.67 6.75
N ILE A 177 9.83 4.40 6.36
CA ILE A 177 10.29 3.34 7.26
C ILE A 177 11.66 3.68 7.82
N ILE A 178 12.60 4.11 6.98
CA ILE A 178 13.97 4.46 7.38
C ILE A 178 13.95 5.63 8.37
N ILE A 179 13.23 6.71 8.06
CA ILE A 179 13.21 7.90 8.93
C ILE A 179 12.51 7.58 10.25
N TYR A 180 11.32 6.97 10.25
CA TYR A 180 10.62 6.64 11.49
C TYR A 180 11.45 5.70 12.36
N THR A 181 12.06 4.68 11.77
CA THR A 181 12.96 3.76 12.50
C THR A 181 14.14 4.51 13.10
N THR A 182 14.81 5.36 12.32
CA THR A 182 15.95 6.15 12.79
C THR A 182 15.56 7.03 13.97
N VAL A 183 14.42 7.73 13.87
CA VAL A 183 13.93 8.59 14.96
C VAL A 183 13.55 7.79 16.20
N LEU A 184 12.94 6.62 16.06
CA LEU A 184 12.64 5.74 17.20
C LEU A 184 13.91 5.29 17.93
N PHE A 185 14.95 4.88 17.19
CA PHE A 185 16.25 4.53 17.77
C PHE A 185 16.90 5.70 18.51
N ILE A 186 16.79 6.91 17.96
CA ILE A 186 17.28 8.14 18.61
C ILE A 186 16.50 8.43 19.88
N PHE A 187 15.18 8.24 19.88
CA PHE A 187 14.30 8.58 21.01
C PHE A 187 14.40 7.59 22.17
N ASN A 188 14.37 6.29 21.88
CA ASN A 188 14.52 5.23 22.86
C ASN A 188 14.92 3.93 22.17
N TRP A 189 16.22 3.65 22.13
CA TRP A 189 16.74 2.46 21.49
C TRP A 189 16.32 1.17 22.21
N GLN A 190 16.13 1.18 23.54
CA GLN A 190 15.70 0.00 24.29
C GLN A 190 14.29 -0.46 23.90
N LEU A 191 13.32 0.49 23.87
CA LEU A 191 11.96 0.23 23.41
C LEU A 191 11.92 -0.15 21.93
N THR A 192 12.75 0.49 21.12
CA THR A 192 12.84 0.18 19.69
C THR A 192 13.34 -1.24 19.45
N ILE A 193 14.38 -1.69 20.16
CA ILE A 193 14.85 -3.08 20.08
C ILE A 193 13.77 -4.07 20.51
N LEU A 194 12.99 -3.76 21.56
CA LEU A 194 11.89 -4.61 21.98
C LEU A 194 10.85 -4.78 20.85
N ILE A 195 10.49 -3.70 20.15
CA ILE A 195 9.61 -3.74 18.97
C ILE A 195 10.24 -4.59 17.86
N PHE A 196 11.52 -4.40 17.57
CA PHE A 196 12.23 -5.18 16.56
C PHE A 196 12.34 -6.67 16.91
N ALA A 197 12.42 -7.02 18.20
CA ALA A 197 12.39 -8.40 18.66
C ALA A 197 11.01 -9.05 18.47
N MET A 198 9.93 -8.27 18.52
CA MET A 198 8.57 -8.73 18.21
C MET A 198 8.34 -8.89 16.70
N LEU A 199 8.97 -8.07 15.85
CA LEU A 199 8.77 -8.10 14.38
C LEU A 199 8.87 -9.50 13.74
N PRO A 200 9.85 -10.36 14.06
CA PRO A 200 9.90 -11.74 13.55
C PRO A 200 8.67 -12.56 13.89
N VAL A 201 8.12 -12.40 15.10
CA VAL A 201 6.90 -13.11 15.55
C VAL A 201 5.70 -12.63 14.74
N ILE A 202 5.56 -11.31 14.59
CA ILE A 202 4.51 -10.68 13.77
C ILE A 202 4.61 -11.16 12.32
N ALA A 203 5.81 -11.06 11.74
CA ALA A 203 6.09 -11.46 10.37
C ALA A 203 5.81 -12.96 10.16
N PHE A 204 6.15 -13.81 11.12
CA PHE A 204 5.85 -15.25 11.06
C PHE A 204 4.34 -15.53 11.06
N LEU A 205 3.58 -14.88 11.96
CA LEU A 205 2.12 -15.03 12.02
C LEU A 205 1.47 -14.57 10.72
N LEU A 206 1.85 -13.39 10.22
CA LEU A 206 1.36 -12.85 8.95
C LEU A 206 1.74 -13.74 7.77
N ALA A 207 2.98 -14.26 7.72
CA ALA A 207 3.43 -15.16 6.67
C ALA A 207 2.61 -16.46 6.68
N LYS A 208 2.32 -17.04 7.84
CA LYS A 208 1.51 -18.26 7.97
C LYS A 208 0.08 -18.04 7.48
N ILE A 209 -0.54 -16.91 7.84
CA ILE A 209 -1.87 -16.52 7.36
C ILE A 209 -1.84 -16.30 5.85
N GLY A 210 -0.87 -15.54 5.35
CA GLY A 210 -0.69 -15.23 3.93
C GLY A 210 -0.47 -16.47 3.06
N GLN A 211 0.37 -17.42 3.50
CA GLN A 211 0.57 -18.69 2.81
C GLN A 211 -0.71 -19.53 2.76
N SER A 212 -1.45 -19.58 3.87
CA SER A 212 -2.74 -20.26 3.94
C SER A 212 -3.76 -19.64 2.98
N LEU A 213 -3.86 -18.30 2.95
CA LEU A 213 -4.73 -17.58 2.03
C LEU A 213 -4.34 -17.87 0.59
N ARG A 214 -3.06 -17.74 0.24
CA ARG A 214 -2.54 -18.04 -1.11
C ARG A 214 -2.91 -19.44 -1.58
N ARG A 215 -2.69 -20.47 -0.74
CA ARG A 215 -3.04 -21.87 -1.07
C ARG A 215 -4.54 -22.03 -1.34
N ARG A 216 -5.40 -21.40 -0.53
CA ARG A 216 -6.86 -21.45 -0.72
C ARG A 216 -7.31 -20.65 -1.94
N SER A 217 -6.68 -19.52 -2.23
CA SER A 217 -6.95 -18.72 -3.43
C SER A 217 -6.67 -19.54 -4.69
N ILE A 218 -5.52 -20.23 -4.75
CA ILE A 218 -5.18 -21.10 -5.89
C ILE A 218 -6.24 -22.20 -6.07
N ARG A 219 -6.60 -22.92 -5.00
CA ARG A 219 -7.65 -23.96 -5.08
C ARG A 219 -9.02 -23.40 -5.47
N SER A 220 -9.36 -22.18 -5.02
CA SER A 220 -10.59 -21.52 -5.41
C SER A 220 -10.60 -21.17 -6.90
N GLN A 221 -9.45 -20.77 -7.46
CA GLN A 221 -9.28 -20.51 -8.89
C GLN A 221 -9.39 -21.81 -9.72
N GLU A 222 -8.84 -22.92 -9.24
CA GLU A 222 -9.01 -24.23 -9.88
C GLU A 222 -10.49 -24.66 -9.92
N ARG A 223 -11.24 -24.45 -8.82
CA ARG A 223 -12.66 -24.83 -8.76
C ARG A 223 -13.55 -23.98 -9.67
N ILE A 224 -13.33 -22.67 -9.73
CA ILE A 224 -14.10 -21.83 -10.65
C ILE A 224 -13.75 -22.11 -12.12
N ALA A 225 -12.51 -22.53 -12.40
CA ALA A 225 -12.14 -23.01 -13.74
C ALA A 225 -12.94 -24.28 -14.11
N ASN A 226 -13.06 -25.25 -13.20
CA ASN A 226 -13.90 -26.43 -13.43
C ASN A 226 -15.37 -26.08 -13.67
N THR A 227 -15.94 -25.16 -12.86
CA THR A 227 -17.31 -24.67 -13.10
C THR A 227 -17.44 -24.05 -14.49
N THR A 228 -16.45 -23.24 -14.90
CA THR A 228 -16.40 -22.63 -16.23
C THR A 228 -16.37 -23.69 -17.33
N SER A 229 -15.60 -24.78 -17.16
CA SER A 229 -15.57 -25.89 -18.12
C SER A 229 -16.92 -26.60 -18.26
N ILE A 230 -17.64 -26.83 -17.15
CA ILE A 230 -18.99 -27.42 -17.20
C ILE A 230 -19.94 -26.52 -18.02
N LEU A 231 -19.88 -25.21 -17.82
CA LEU A 231 -20.67 -24.26 -18.59
C LEU A 231 -20.32 -24.29 -20.09
N ASP A 232 -19.02 -24.31 -20.42
CA ASP A 232 -18.55 -24.37 -21.81
C ASP A 232 -19.01 -25.65 -22.52
N GLU A 233 -18.87 -26.81 -21.88
CA GLU A 233 -19.39 -28.10 -22.37
C GLU A 233 -20.90 -28.07 -22.58
N THR A 234 -21.65 -27.62 -21.56
CA THR A 234 -23.12 -27.62 -21.58
C THR A 234 -23.65 -26.68 -22.65
N PHE A 235 -23.11 -25.47 -22.74
CA PHE A 235 -23.56 -24.46 -23.70
C PHE A 235 -23.13 -24.82 -25.13
N GLY A 236 -21.94 -25.39 -25.31
CA GLY A 236 -21.48 -25.93 -26.60
C GLY A 236 -22.34 -27.10 -27.10
N ALA A 237 -22.83 -27.95 -26.19
CA ALA A 237 -23.63 -29.13 -26.49
C ALA A 237 -25.14 -28.96 -26.21
N MET A 238 -25.65 -27.73 -26.10
CA MET A 238 -27.02 -27.45 -25.65
C MET A 238 -28.11 -28.20 -26.44
N ARG A 239 -27.90 -28.38 -27.75
CA ARG A 239 -28.83 -29.15 -28.61
C ARG A 239 -28.92 -30.61 -28.20
N ILE A 240 -27.81 -31.22 -27.78
CA ILE A 240 -27.75 -32.61 -27.30
C ILE A 240 -28.47 -32.69 -25.95
N VAL A 241 -28.17 -31.78 -25.02
CA VAL A 241 -28.84 -31.74 -23.71
C VAL A 241 -30.36 -31.69 -23.87
N LYS A 242 -30.86 -30.84 -24.78
CA LYS A 242 -32.30 -30.74 -25.10
C LYS A 242 -32.86 -31.96 -25.81
N ALA A 243 -32.13 -32.55 -26.75
CA ALA A 243 -32.59 -33.72 -27.49
C ALA A 243 -32.77 -34.96 -26.57
N PHE A 244 -31.98 -35.07 -25.51
CA PHE A 244 -32.02 -36.18 -24.57
C PHE A 244 -32.76 -35.87 -23.25
N GLY A 245 -33.31 -34.66 -23.07
CA GLY A 245 -34.03 -34.28 -21.85
C GLY A 245 -33.16 -34.26 -20.58
N MET A 246 -31.88 -33.92 -20.73
CA MET A 246 -30.85 -34.01 -19.66
C MET A 246 -30.66 -32.70 -18.88
N GLU A 247 -31.60 -31.75 -18.96
CA GLU A 247 -31.41 -30.43 -18.33
C GLU A 247 -31.25 -30.51 -16.81
N GLU A 248 -32.10 -31.28 -16.12
CA GLU A 248 -32.00 -31.46 -14.66
C GLU A 248 -30.69 -32.16 -14.27
N TYR A 249 -30.19 -33.06 -15.11
CA TYR A 249 -28.89 -33.71 -14.88
C TYR A 249 -27.75 -32.67 -14.92
N GLU A 250 -27.68 -31.82 -15.95
CA GLU A 250 -26.64 -30.79 -16.05
C GLU A 250 -26.79 -29.71 -14.96
N VAL A 251 -28.02 -29.36 -14.57
CA VAL A 251 -28.27 -28.46 -13.44
C VAL A 251 -27.72 -29.05 -12.13
N ASN A 252 -27.92 -30.36 -11.89
CA ASN A 252 -27.38 -31.02 -10.71
C ASN A 252 -25.85 -31.11 -10.75
N ARG A 253 -25.25 -31.42 -11.91
CA ARG A 253 -23.79 -31.40 -12.11
C ARG A 253 -23.19 -30.01 -11.82
N PHE A 254 -23.82 -28.94 -12.32
CA PHE A 254 -23.41 -27.57 -12.03
C PHE A 254 -23.56 -27.23 -10.55
N ARG A 255 -24.67 -27.62 -9.92
CA ARG A 255 -24.93 -27.42 -8.49
C ARG A 255 -23.86 -28.06 -7.60
N GLU A 256 -23.37 -29.24 -7.95
CA GLU A 256 -22.27 -29.90 -7.22
C GLU A 256 -20.95 -29.13 -7.34
N SER A 257 -20.59 -28.68 -8.55
CA SER A 257 -19.40 -27.86 -8.78
C SER A 257 -19.47 -26.54 -8.00
N GLU A 258 -20.61 -25.86 -8.08
CA GLU A 258 -20.86 -24.62 -7.35
C GLU A 258 -20.80 -24.82 -5.83
N ARG A 259 -21.36 -25.90 -5.29
CA ARG A 259 -21.25 -26.22 -3.86
C ARG A 259 -19.79 -26.38 -3.43
N SER A 260 -18.96 -27.05 -4.25
CA SER A 260 -17.53 -27.17 -3.98
C SER A 260 -16.82 -25.82 -4.01
N TYR A 261 -17.14 -24.96 -4.99
CA TYR A 261 -16.58 -23.62 -5.08
C TYR A 261 -16.99 -22.75 -3.88
N PHE A 262 -18.28 -22.74 -3.55
CA PHE A 262 -18.88 -22.00 -2.44
C PHE A 262 -18.20 -22.33 -1.09
N ASN A 263 -18.01 -23.61 -0.78
CA ASN A 263 -17.37 -24.03 0.47
C ASN A 263 -15.91 -23.54 0.58
N LEU A 264 -15.18 -23.53 -0.55
CA LEU A 264 -13.81 -23.06 -0.59
C LEU A 264 -13.71 -21.53 -0.49
N ILE A 265 -14.56 -20.81 -1.23
CA ILE A 265 -14.54 -19.34 -1.22
C ILE A 265 -15.00 -18.80 0.13
N ILE A 266 -16.01 -19.39 0.78
CA ILE A 266 -16.42 -19.01 2.14
C ILE A 266 -15.28 -19.22 3.13
N GLY A 267 -14.58 -20.35 3.07
CA GLY A 267 -13.42 -20.61 3.92
C GLY A 267 -12.28 -19.61 3.70
N LEU A 268 -12.07 -19.17 2.46
CA LEU A 268 -11.11 -18.12 2.11
C LEU A 268 -11.53 -16.76 2.66
N VAL A 269 -12.77 -16.34 2.42
CA VAL A 269 -13.31 -15.04 2.84
C VAL A 269 -13.30 -14.92 4.36
N ARG A 270 -13.75 -15.96 5.08
CA ARG A 270 -13.70 -15.99 6.56
C ARG A 270 -12.27 -15.83 7.09
N ARG A 271 -11.30 -16.54 6.52
CA ARG A 271 -9.88 -16.39 6.90
C ARG A 271 -9.31 -15.03 6.55
N ARG A 272 -9.73 -14.44 5.43
CA ARG A 272 -9.33 -13.08 5.06
C ARG A 272 -9.92 -12.05 6.04
N GLY A 273 -11.17 -12.24 6.47
CA GLY A 273 -11.82 -11.40 7.47
C GLY A 273 -11.13 -11.43 8.83
N LEU A 274 -10.53 -12.57 9.21
CA LEU A 274 -9.72 -12.68 10.44
C LEU A 274 -8.39 -11.92 10.38
N ALA A 275 -7.95 -11.45 9.20
CA ALA A 275 -6.68 -10.74 9.11
C ALA A 275 -6.70 -9.43 9.91
N SER A 276 -7.77 -8.63 9.85
CA SER A 276 -7.85 -7.34 10.57
C SER A 276 -7.84 -7.51 12.10
N PRO A 277 -8.70 -8.35 12.70
CA PRO A 277 -8.67 -8.53 14.15
C PRO A 277 -7.35 -9.10 14.65
N ILE A 278 -6.72 -10.02 13.90
CA ILE A 278 -5.41 -10.56 14.27
C ILE A 278 -4.34 -9.46 14.21
N THR A 279 -4.37 -8.58 13.21
CA THR A 279 -3.43 -7.45 13.13
C THR A 279 -3.67 -6.38 14.20
N GLU A 280 -4.88 -6.27 14.75
CA GLU A 280 -5.18 -5.32 15.83
C GLU A 280 -4.76 -5.85 17.20
N VAL A 281 -4.77 -7.17 17.41
CA VAL A 281 -4.36 -7.82 18.67
C VAL A 281 -2.83 -7.92 18.80
N ILE A 282 -2.13 -8.00 17.67
CA ILE A 282 -0.67 -8.08 17.60
C ILE A 282 -0.06 -6.68 17.71
#